data_AF-A0A6I7Y408-F1
#
_entry.id   AF-A0A6I7Y408-F1
#
_cell.length_a   1.000
_cell.length_b   1.000
_cell.length_c   1.000
_cell.angle_alpha   90.00
_cell.angle_beta   90.00
_cell.angle_gamma   90.00
#
_symmetry.space_group_name_H-M   'P 1'
#
loop_
_entity.id
_entity.type
_entity.pdbx_description
1 polymer ?
#
loop_
_entity_poly.entity_id
_entity_poly.type
_entity_poly.pdbx_seq_one_letter_code
_entity_poly.pdbx_strand_id
1 'polypeptide(L)'
;MSEAASAQVTLANSTALLPSLGPLLHEWLPRQRWFAGKGRAITAFSLVSATEILPVDGRDDSAPGLLHLLVRVHQPTMPAQPPVDCYQLLLGVRSALPQHLAPAAIGRVPDGPLSGLAVYDGLHDPRLASLLLERLRTPGRLGAVRFDRGAEPIPEDLPPRVLDTEQSNSSLVYGNAYILKIFRRVFPGTNPDLELPLALSREGCGRVPAPVAWFEAATPERLTLGVLQPFLRGAQDGWQLALRALATGHDFLTEARALGRATAEVHTALAAALPTPVLRRSQTDELAAAMVERLEAAAHAVPELVPYVPGLRTAFDAVAALGHRGRSWAAQRVHGDLHLGQTLRGTDGFWSLIDFEGEPARPLPERRSPQPPVRDVAGMLRSFDYAARTHRPWKPEWAARCRDAYCDGYAEAADADPRAEPELLRAHETDKAVYEVLYEARHRPDWLPVPMAAIHRLASGSAR
;
A
#
# COMPACT_ATOMS: atom_id res chain seq x y z
N MET A 1 49.90 -29.83 1.14
CA MET A 1 48.51 -30.13 1.52
C MET A 1 47.64 -28.97 1.08
N SER A 2 47.26 -28.99 -0.18
CA SER A 2 46.55 -27.95 -0.92
C SER A 2 45.64 -28.72 -1.86
N GLU A 3 44.36 -28.84 -1.50
CA GLU A 3 43.23 -29.26 -2.36
C GLU A 3 42.00 -29.50 -1.45
N ALA A 4 41.45 -28.43 -0.88
CA ALA A 4 40.15 -28.48 -0.19
C ALA A 4 39.42 -27.12 -0.22
N ALA A 5 39.74 -26.26 -1.18
CA ALA A 5 38.93 -25.10 -1.53
C ALA A 5 38.12 -25.46 -2.79
N SER A 6 37.27 -26.47 -2.67
CA SER A 6 36.33 -26.84 -3.74
C SER A 6 35.17 -25.86 -3.73
N ALA A 7 34.90 -25.28 -4.89
CA ALA A 7 33.88 -24.28 -5.15
C ALA A 7 32.49 -24.68 -4.63
N GLN A 8 32.10 -24.16 -3.46
CA GLN A 8 30.70 -24.13 -3.06
C GLN A 8 29.99 -23.10 -3.94
N VAL A 9 29.39 -23.57 -5.04
CA VAL A 9 28.32 -22.82 -5.69
C VAL A 9 27.20 -22.72 -4.64
N THR A 10 27.04 -21.55 -4.02
CA THR A 10 25.93 -21.27 -3.11
C THR A 10 24.63 -21.62 -3.82
N LEU A 11 23.65 -22.23 -3.15
CA LEU A 11 22.36 -22.61 -3.74
C LEU A 11 21.71 -21.45 -4.51
N ALA A 12 21.88 -20.23 -3.98
CA ALA A 12 21.47 -18.96 -4.58
C ALA A 12 22.05 -18.66 -5.98
N ASN A 13 23.17 -19.27 -6.35
CA ASN A 13 23.83 -19.13 -7.66
C ASN A 13 23.49 -20.28 -8.63
N SER A 14 22.68 -21.26 -8.18
CA SER A 14 22.30 -22.40 -9.02
C SER A 14 21.24 -22.00 -10.05
N THR A 15 21.57 -22.21 -11.32
CA THR A 15 20.61 -22.03 -12.44
C THR A 15 19.45 -23.01 -12.39
N ALA A 16 19.57 -24.11 -11.64
CA ALA A 16 18.53 -25.12 -11.46
C ALA A 16 17.53 -24.80 -10.33
N LEU A 17 17.80 -23.79 -9.50
CA LEU A 17 16.96 -23.45 -8.34
C LEU A 17 15.54 -23.04 -8.75
N LEU A 18 15.39 -21.99 -9.57
CA LEU A 18 14.07 -21.52 -9.98
C LEU A 18 13.30 -22.56 -10.82
N PRO A 19 13.93 -23.27 -11.79
CA PRO A 19 13.26 -24.38 -12.49
C PRO A 19 12.67 -25.44 -11.54
N SER A 20 13.40 -25.86 -10.50
CA SER A 20 12.91 -26.85 -9.53
C SER A 20 11.70 -26.37 -8.70
N LEU A 21 11.61 -25.07 -8.43
CA LEU A 21 10.49 -24.45 -7.70
C LEU A 21 9.31 -24.10 -8.63
N GLY A 22 9.56 -23.97 -9.93
CA GLY A 22 8.61 -23.48 -10.93
C GLY A 22 7.24 -24.17 -10.90
N PRO A 23 7.15 -25.51 -10.89
CA PRO A 23 5.86 -26.20 -10.83
C PRO A 23 5.05 -25.86 -9.58
N LEU A 24 5.69 -25.83 -8.41
CA LEU A 24 5.03 -25.49 -7.14
C LEU A 24 4.57 -24.03 -7.12
N LEU A 25 5.41 -23.11 -7.62
CA LEU A 25 5.08 -21.69 -7.69
C LEU A 25 3.93 -21.39 -8.67
N HIS A 26 3.82 -22.12 -9.80
CA HIS A 26 2.68 -21.97 -10.71
C HIS A 26 1.35 -22.26 -10.03
N GLU A 27 1.32 -23.25 -9.13
CA GLU A 27 0.11 -23.64 -8.41
C GLU A 27 -0.16 -22.71 -7.21
N TRP A 28 0.87 -22.38 -6.45
CA TRP A 28 0.74 -21.66 -5.18
C TRP A 28 0.52 -20.15 -5.34
N LEU A 29 1.24 -19.46 -6.24
CA LEU A 29 1.16 -18.00 -6.40
C LEU A 29 -0.27 -17.49 -6.71
N PRO A 30 -1.03 -18.07 -7.65
CA PRO A 30 -2.37 -17.59 -7.98
C PRO A 30 -3.38 -17.67 -6.82
N ARG A 31 -3.13 -18.55 -5.85
CA ARG A 31 -3.96 -18.71 -4.64
C ARG A 31 -3.72 -17.61 -3.61
N GLN A 32 -2.61 -16.87 -3.73
CA GLN A 32 -2.26 -15.85 -2.77
C GLN A 32 -3.14 -14.63 -2.92
N ARG A 33 -3.60 -14.09 -1.79
CA ARG A 33 -4.44 -12.88 -1.77
C ARG A 33 -3.77 -11.69 -2.45
N TRP A 34 -2.46 -11.54 -2.22
CA TRP A 34 -1.61 -10.44 -2.65
C TRP A 34 -1.09 -10.58 -4.08
N PHE A 35 -1.37 -11.69 -4.76
CA PHE A 35 -1.01 -11.86 -6.16
C PHE A 35 -1.92 -11.00 -7.04
N ALA A 36 -1.34 -10.01 -7.73
CA ALA A 36 -2.10 -9.06 -8.55
C ALA A 36 -2.50 -9.64 -9.92
N GLY A 37 -1.86 -10.72 -10.36
CA GLY A 37 -2.06 -11.33 -11.67
C GLY A 37 -3.24 -12.30 -11.78
N LYS A 38 -4.22 -12.25 -10.86
CA LYS A 38 -5.35 -13.19 -10.81
C LYS A 38 -6.14 -13.20 -12.13
N GLY A 39 -6.65 -14.36 -12.49
CA GLY A 39 -7.40 -14.57 -13.73
C GLY A 39 -6.54 -14.63 -15.00
N ARG A 40 -5.22 -14.50 -14.90
CA ARG A 40 -4.28 -14.67 -16.02
C ARG A 40 -3.34 -15.86 -15.77
N ALA A 41 -3.09 -16.64 -16.82
CA ALA A 41 -2.12 -17.73 -16.75
C ALA A 41 -0.70 -17.18 -16.55
N ILE A 42 0.07 -17.81 -15.66
CA ILE A 42 1.51 -17.61 -15.57
C ILE A 42 2.16 -18.39 -16.70
N THR A 43 2.96 -17.73 -17.52
CA THR A 43 3.62 -18.35 -18.68
C THR A 43 5.07 -18.73 -18.39
N ALA A 44 5.74 -17.98 -17.51
CA ALA A 44 7.11 -18.24 -17.11
C ALA A 44 7.47 -17.51 -15.80
N PHE A 45 8.60 -17.90 -15.22
CA PHE A 45 9.27 -17.16 -14.16
C PHE A 45 10.69 -16.79 -14.59
N SER A 46 11.21 -15.66 -14.09
CA SER A 46 12.63 -15.32 -14.18
C SER A 46 13.18 -14.92 -12.82
N LEU A 47 14.35 -15.44 -12.48
CA LEU A 47 15.00 -15.14 -11.21
C LEU A 47 15.68 -13.78 -11.32
N VAL A 48 15.35 -12.87 -10.41
CA VAL A 48 16.05 -11.58 -10.26
C VAL A 48 17.19 -11.75 -9.26
N SER A 49 16.91 -12.37 -8.12
CA SER A 49 17.93 -12.73 -7.14
C SER A 49 17.46 -13.88 -6.27
N ALA A 50 18.42 -14.67 -5.78
CA ALA A 50 18.23 -15.57 -4.66
C ALA A 50 19.26 -15.20 -3.59
N THR A 51 18.85 -15.23 -2.33
CA THR A 51 19.73 -14.99 -1.17
C THR A 51 19.40 -16.01 -0.10
N GLU A 52 20.40 -16.78 0.28
CA GLU A 52 20.31 -17.72 1.40
C GLU A 52 20.46 -16.91 2.69
N ILE A 53 19.36 -16.72 3.43
CA ILE A 53 19.37 -16.00 4.71
C ILE A 53 19.80 -16.95 5.82
N LEU A 54 19.29 -18.18 5.81
CA LEU A 54 19.81 -19.30 6.59
C LEU A 54 20.19 -20.44 5.66
N PRO A 55 21.25 -21.20 6.01
CA PRO A 55 21.66 -22.39 5.27
C PRO A 55 20.52 -23.32 4.90
N VAL A 56 20.51 -23.77 3.64
CA VAL A 56 19.50 -24.68 3.09
C VAL A 56 20.19 -25.97 2.64
N ASP A 57 20.79 -26.70 3.58
CA ASP A 57 21.51 -27.94 3.26
C ASP A 57 20.71 -29.20 3.64
N GLY A 58 19.58 -29.05 4.34
CA GLY A 58 18.71 -30.16 4.73
C GLY A 58 19.40 -31.21 5.61
N ARG A 59 20.57 -30.89 6.18
CA ARG A 59 21.39 -31.81 6.99
C ARG A 59 20.95 -31.86 8.44
N ASP A 60 20.31 -30.79 8.92
CA ASP A 60 19.74 -30.69 10.25
C ASP A 60 18.21 -30.68 10.17
N ASP A 61 17.58 -31.81 10.51
CA ASP A 61 16.12 -31.94 10.54
C ASP A 61 15.44 -31.02 11.58
N SER A 62 16.21 -30.49 12.54
CA SER A 62 15.70 -29.66 13.63
C SER A 62 15.61 -28.18 13.27
N ALA A 63 16.41 -27.69 12.31
CA ALA A 63 16.53 -26.28 11.96
C ALA A 63 15.94 -25.98 10.56
N PRO A 64 15.07 -24.96 10.41
CA PRO A 64 14.62 -24.52 9.09
C PRO A 64 15.71 -23.73 8.36
N GLY A 65 15.84 -23.95 7.06
CA GLY A 65 16.53 -23.02 6.15
C GLY A 65 15.61 -21.89 5.70
N LEU A 66 16.17 -20.77 5.23
CA LEU A 66 15.42 -19.62 4.74
C LEU A 66 16.07 -19.06 3.48
N LEU A 67 15.30 -19.08 2.40
CA LEU A 67 15.67 -18.59 1.09
C LEU A 67 14.81 -17.38 0.72
N HIS A 68 15.46 -16.25 0.47
CA HIS A 68 14.82 -15.06 -0.08
C HIS A 68 14.96 -15.06 -1.60
N LEU A 69 13.83 -14.96 -2.30
CA LEU A 69 13.79 -14.89 -3.76
C LEU A 69 13.11 -13.60 -4.21
N LEU A 70 13.68 -13.01 -5.27
CA LEU A 70 12.99 -12.06 -6.11
C LEU A 70 12.71 -12.71 -7.46
N VAL A 71 11.43 -12.85 -7.80
CA VAL A 71 10.97 -13.57 -8.98
C VAL A 71 10.10 -12.67 -9.84
N ARG A 72 10.48 -12.53 -11.10
CA ARG A 72 9.65 -11.92 -12.15
C ARG A 72 8.64 -12.95 -12.65
N VAL A 73 7.37 -12.58 -12.65
CA VAL A 73 6.25 -13.42 -13.11
C VAL A 73 5.81 -12.90 -14.48
N HIS A 74 5.88 -13.77 -15.48
CA HIS A 74 5.46 -13.46 -16.84
C HIS A 74 4.02 -13.90 -17.04
N GLN A 75 3.20 -12.99 -17.58
CA GLN A 75 1.81 -13.22 -17.95
C GLN A 75 1.54 -12.55 -19.30
N PRO A 76 0.51 -12.97 -20.05
CA PRO A 76 0.15 -12.30 -21.29
C PRO A 76 -0.11 -10.80 -21.07
N THR A 77 0.55 -9.95 -21.85
CA THR A 77 0.43 -8.49 -21.77
C THR A 77 -0.96 -8.01 -22.20
N MET A 78 -1.56 -7.13 -21.41
CA MET A 78 -2.73 -6.34 -21.78
C MET A 78 -2.28 -4.90 -22.09
N PRO A 79 -3.03 -4.13 -22.90
CA PRO A 79 -2.80 -2.70 -23.03
C PRO A 79 -2.84 -2.02 -21.64
N ALA A 80 -1.89 -1.11 -21.37
CA ALA A 80 -1.77 -0.29 -20.15
C ALA A 80 -1.18 -0.93 -18.86
N GLN A 81 -0.53 -2.10 -18.90
CA GLN A 81 0.18 -2.64 -17.72
C GLN A 81 1.67 -2.90 -17.97
N PRO A 82 2.54 -2.71 -16.95
CA PRO A 82 3.95 -3.07 -17.07
C PRO A 82 4.07 -4.57 -17.40
N PRO A 83 5.01 -4.94 -18.28
CA PRO A 83 5.02 -6.27 -18.90
C PRO A 83 5.34 -7.41 -17.91
N VAL A 84 5.92 -7.12 -16.75
CA VAL A 84 6.40 -8.13 -15.80
C VAL A 84 6.33 -7.61 -14.36
N ASP A 85 5.64 -8.36 -13.49
CA ASP A 85 5.60 -8.08 -12.06
C ASP A 85 6.75 -8.79 -11.33
N CYS A 86 7.39 -8.10 -10.38
CA CYS A 86 8.40 -8.69 -9.51
C CYS A 86 7.81 -8.98 -8.13
N TYR A 87 7.98 -10.21 -7.66
CA TYR A 87 7.50 -10.65 -6.35
C TYR A 87 8.65 -11.10 -5.45
N GLN A 88 8.55 -10.73 -4.18
CA GLN A 88 9.40 -11.19 -3.10
C GLN A 88 8.79 -12.42 -2.41
N LEU A 89 9.59 -13.47 -2.30
CA LEU A 89 9.24 -14.71 -1.61
C LEU A 89 10.26 -15.00 -0.51
N LEU A 90 9.77 -15.26 0.70
CA LEU A 90 10.57 -15.73 1.84
C LEU A 90 10.21 -17.20 2.05
N LEU A 91 11.01 -18.09 1.50
CA LEU A 91 10.73 -19.52 1.46
C LEU A 91 11.47 -20.22 2.60
N GLY A 92 10.69 -20.77 3.53
CA GLY A 92 11.22 -21.71 4.51
C GLY A 92 11.44 -23.07 3.86
N VAL A 93 12.51 -23.76 4.26
CA VAL A 93 12.87 -25.08 3.70
C VAL A 93 13.22 -26.05 4.82
N ARG A 94 12.63 -27.25 4.80
CA ARG A 94 12.83 -28.32 5.80
C ARG A 94 12.74 -29.70 5.16
N SER A 95 13.37 -30.71 5.73
CA SER A 95 13.18 -32.12 5.32
C SER A 95 11.76 -32.62 5.61
N ALA A 96 11.26 -32.30 6.81
CA ALA A 96 9.89 -32.59 7.27
C ALA A 96 9.21 -31.30 7.76
N LEU A 97 8.03 -31.01 7.20
CA LEU A 97 7.23 -29.86 7.60
C LEU A 97 6.38 -30.20 8.83
N PRO A 98 6.50 -29.46 9.96
CA PRO A 98 5.64 -29.65 11.11
C PRO A 98 4.16 -29.42 10.78
N GLN A 99 3.26 -30.16 11.43
CA GLN A 99 1.82 -30.11 11.13
C GLN A 99 1.23 -28.69 11.27
N HIS A 100 1.69 -27.90 12.24
CA HIS A 100 1.21 -26.53 12.43
C HIS A 100 1.58 -25.57 11.28
N LEU A 101 2.59 -25.92 10.46
CA LEU A 101 2.98 -25.16 9.26
C LEU A 101 2.36 -25.71 7.97
N ALA A 102 1.55 -26.77 8.05
CA ALA A 102 0.87 -27.32 6.87
C ALA A 102 0.05 -26.29 6.07
N PRO A 103 -0.65 -25.30 6.69
CA PRO A 103 -1.35 -24.26 5.94
C PRO A 103 -0.42 -23.34 5.12
N ALA A 104 0.86 -23.24 5.51
CA ALA A 104 1.86 -22.43 4.81
C ALA A 104 2.61 -23.22 3.72
N ALA A 105 2.32 -24.52 3.55
CA ALA A 105 3.02 -25.38 2.62
C ALA A 105 2.86 -24.89 1.17
N ILE A 106 3.99 -24.86 0.46
CA ILE A 106 4.04 -24.62 -0.99
C ILE A 106 4.13 -25.96 -1.70
N GLY A 107 4.96 -26.88 -1.19
CA GLY A 107 5.03 -28.26 -1.68
C GLY A 107 6.36 -28.94 -1.36
N ARG A 108 6.55 -30.17 -1.83
CA ARG A 108 7.82 -30.89 -1.77
C ARG A 108 8.49 -30.82 -3.14
N VAL A 109 9.77 -30.44 -3.18
CA VAL A 109 10.49 -30.25 -4.43
C VAL A 109 10.87 -31.62 -5.01
N PRO A 110 10.49 -31.94 -6.25
CA PRO A 110 10.74 -33.26 -6.83
C PRO A 110 12.21 -33.46 -7.23
N ASP A 111 12.84 -32.45 -7.82
CA ASP A 111 14.17 -32.53 -8.45
C ASP A 111 15.01 -31.26 -8.21
N GLY A 112 16.26 -31.27 -8.67
CA GLY A 112 17.16 -30.13 -8.54
C GLY A 112 17.74 -29.95 -7.13
N PRO A 113 18.25 -28.75 -6.80
CA PRO A 113 19.10 -28.53 -5.64
C PRO A 113 18.37 -28.61 -4.29
N LEU A 114 17.03 -28.54 -4.29
CA LEU A 114 16.19 -28.71 -3.11
C LEU A 114 15.41 -30.04 -3.12
N SER A 115 15.77 -30.98 -4.00
CA SER A 115 15.05 -32.24 -4.19
C SER A 115 14.82 -32.97 -2.87
N GLY A 116 13.58 -33.42 -2.66
CA GLY A 116 13.15 -34.11 -1.46
C GLY A 116 12.85 -33.19 -0.28
N LEU A 117 13.11 -31.88 -0.33
CA LEU A 117 12.79 -30.95 0.76
C LEU A 117 11.38 -30.35 0.62
N ALA A 118 10.74 -30.09 1.76
CA ALA A 118 9.50 -29.34 1.84
C ALA A 118 9.79 -27.84 1.86
N VAL A 119 9.08 -27.10 1.01
CA VAL A 119 9.12 -25.64 0.89
C VAL A 119 7.78 -25.06 1.32
N TYR A 120 7.82 -23.95 2.06
CA TYR A 120 6.65 -23.29 2.63
C TYR A 120 6.88 -21.78 2.77
N ASP A 121 5.83 -21.01 3.01
CA ASP A 121 5.96 -19.58 3.28
C ASP A 121 6.58 -19.36 4.67
N GLY A 122 7.83 -18.89 4.67
CA GLY A 122 8.66 -18.79 5.86
C GLY A 122 8.15 -17.78 6.89
N LEU A 123 7.25 -16.87 6.51
CA LEU A 123 6.66 -15.91 7.46
C LEU A 123 5.78 -16.56 8.52
N HIS A 124 5.25 -17.75 8.23
CA HIS A 124 4.41 -18.49 9.17
C HIS A 124 5.22 -19.33 10.17
N ASP A 125 6.54 -19.50 9.98
CA ASP A 125 7.42 -20.15 10.96
C ASP A 125 7.92 -19.11 11.97
N PRO A 126 7.54 -19.20 13.27
CA PRO A 126 7.97 -18.25 14.28
C PRO A 126 9.49 -18.13 14.41
N ARG A 127 10.26 -19.20 14.15
CA ARG A 127 11.72 -19.15 14.22
C ARG A 127 12.30 -18.29 13.11
N LEU A 128 11.78 -18.45 11.90
CA LEU A 128 12.20 -17.65 10.74
C LEU A 128 11.74 -16.19 10.87
N ALA A 129 10.54 -15.97 11.39
CA ALA A 129 10.03 -14.63 11.66
C ALA A 129 10.85 -13.91 12.75
N SER A 130 11.30 -14.60 13.80
CA SER A 130 12.23 -14.03 14.81
C SER A 130 13.59 -13.69 14.20
N LEU A 131 14.14 -14.57 13.35
CA LEU A 131 15.40 -14.29 12.66
C LEU A 131 15.33 -13.02 11.80
N LEU A 132 14.21 -12.75 11.11
CA LEU A 132 14.07 -11.53 10.33
C LEU A 132 14.21 -10.28 11.20
N LEU A 133 13.67 -10.29 12.43
CA LEU A 133 13.89 -9.21 13.40
C LEU A 133 15.37 -9.11 13.79
N GLU A 134 16.03 -10.24 14.06
CA GLU A 134 17.46 -10.27 14.35
C GLU A 134 18.32 -9.68 13.22
N ARG A 135 17.98 -9.97 11.96
CA ARG A 135 18.66 -9.35 10.81
C ARG A 135 18.39 -7.85 10.74
N LEU A 136 17.17 -7.39 10.99
CA LEU A 136 16.83 -5.96 11.01
C LEU A 136 17.55 -5.18 12.12
N ARG A 137 17.90 -5.84 13.24
CA ARG A 137 18.70 -5.24 14.32
C ARG A 137 20.14 -4.94 13.89
N THR A 138 20.68 -5.67 12.91
CA THR A 138 22.09 -5.62 12.53
C THR A 138 22.24 -5.16 11.09
N PRO A 139 22.49 -3.85 10.86
CA PRO A 139 22.68 -3.33 9.52
C PRO A 139 23.81 -4.05 8.80
N GLY A 140 23.65 -4.26 7.50
CA GLY A 140 24.63 -5.01 6.73
C GLY A 140 24.04 -5.58 5.45
N ARG A 141 24.90 -6.27 4.70
CA ARG A 141 24.53 -6.92 3.45
C ARG A 141 24.59 -8.44 3.64
N LEU A 142 23.58 -9.12 3.13
CA LEU A 142 23.55 -10.56 2.97
C LEU A 142 23.15 -10.88 1.53
N GLY A 143 24.11 -11.33 0.71
CA GLY A 143 23.89 -11.50 -0.73
C GLY A 143 23.40 -10.22 -1.42
N ALA A 144 22.23 -10.30 -2.04
CA ALA A 144 21.60 -9.18 -2.73
C ALA A 144 20.78 -8.27 -1.79
N VAL A 145 20.52 -8.72 -0.56
CA VAL A 145 19.69 -8.02 0.43
C VAL A 145 20.57 -7.15 1.32
N ARG A 146 20.12 -5.92 1.57
CA ARG A 146 20.74 -4.98 2.51
C ARG A 146 19.73 -4.60 3.59
N PHE A 147 20.16 -4.67 4.83
CA PHE A 147 19.42 -4.26 6.01
C PHE A 147 19.97 -2.92 6.49
N ASP A 148 19.08 -1.97 6.74
CA ASP A 148 19.38 -0.63 7.23
C ASP A 148 18.46 -0.33 8.44
N ARG A 149 18.88 0.58 9.32
CA ARG A 149 18.09 0.96 10.49
C ARG A 149 18.22 2.43 10.87
N GLY A 150 17.21 2.94 11.58
CA GLY A 150 17.22 4.24 12.23
C GLY A 150 18.09 4.25 13.50
N ALA A 151 18.15 5.39 14.19
CA ALA A 151 19.00 5.53 15.37
C ALA A 151 18.53 4.67 16.55
N GLU A 152 17.21 4.57 16.75
CA GLU A 152 16.63 3.88 17.90
C GLU A 152 16.95 2.38 17.92
N PRO A 153 17.37 1.83 19.07
CA PRO A 153 17.60 0.40 19.20
C PRO A 153 16.27 -0.34 19.18
N ILE A 154 16.24 -1.45 18.44
CA ILE A 154 15.13 -2.40 18.51
C ILE A 154 15.38 -3.29 19.74
N PRO A 155 14.38 -3.70 20.53
CA PRO A 155 14.52 -4.66 21.63
C PRO A 155 14.74 -6.11 21.16
N GLU A 156 15.35 -6.93 22.02
CA GLU A 156 15.53 -8.37 21.80
C GLU A 156 14.24 -9.14 22.18
N ASP A 157 14.15 -10.40 21.74
CA ASP A 157 13.15 -11.36 22.20
C ASP A 157 11.68 -10.93 22.06
N LEU A 158 11.36 -10.15 21.03
CA LEU A 158 9.97 -9.80 20.72
C LEU A 158 9.31 -10.93 19.93
N PRO A 159 8.29 -11.62 20.47
CA PRO A 159 7.67 -12.75 19.78
C PRO A 159 6.94 -12.27 18.52
N PRO A 160 7.15 -12.93 17.36
CA PRO A 160 6.46 -12.61 16.12
C PRO A 160 5.02 -13.15 16.11
N ARG A 161 4.14 -12.42 15.45
CA ARG A 161 2.78 -12.85 15.12
C ARG A 161 2.38 -12.34 13.75
N VAL A 162 1.94 -13.22 12.86
CA VAL A 162 1.40 -12.85 11.55
C VAL A 162 0.06 -12.12 11.71
N LEU A 163 -0.12 -11.05 10.94
CA LEU A 163 -1.39 -10.35 10.77
C LEU A 163 -2.04 -10.74 9.44
N ASP A 164 -3.17 -11.43 9.52
CA ASP A 164 -3.91 -11.91 8.35
C ASP A 164 -4.85 -10.85 7.75
N THR A 165 -4.66 -9.55 8.03
CA THR A 165 -5.63 -8.50 7.67
C THR A 165 -5.31 -7.69 6.40
N GLU A 166 -4.07 -7.72 5.89
CA GLU A 166 -3.66 -6.85 4.76
C GLU A 166 -3.89 -7.41 3.36
N GLN A 167 -4.37 -6.61 2.40
CA GLN A 167 -4.73 -7.14 1.07
C GLN A 167 -3.55 -7.39 0.13
N SER A 168 -2.55 -6.50 0.11
CA SER A 168 -1.44 -6.49 -0.85
C SER A 168 -0.12 -7.03 -0.30
N ASN A 169 0.02 -7.10 1.03
CA ASN A 169 1.28 -7.38 1.71
C ASN A 169 1.11 -8.45 2.80
N SER A 170 2.23 -8.75 3.48
CA SER A 170 2.23 -9.58 4.69
C SER A 170 2.84 -8.79 5.83
N SER A 171 2.24 -8.87 7.02
CA SER A 171 2.72 -8.15 8.19
C SER A 171 2.96 -9.05 9.37
N LEU A 172 4.04 -8.75 10.10
CA LEU A 172 4.41 -9.39 11.36
C LEU A 172 4.38 -8.36 12.48
N VAL A 173 3.70 -8.64 13.57
CA VAL A 173 3.78 -7.85 14.81
C VAL A 173 4.78 -8.51 15.74
N TYR A 174 5.71 -7.72 16.28
CA TYR A 174 6.73 -8.15 17.23
C TYR A 174 6.41 -7.56 18.61
N GLY A 175 6.02 -8.43 19.56
CA GLY A 175 5.79 -8.06 20.97
C GLY A 175 4.77 -6.94 21.20
N ASN A 176 3.87 -6.68 20.25
CA ASN A 176 2.98 -5.51 20.22
C ASN A 176 3.70 -4.14 20.30
N ALA A 177 4.98 -4.11 19.94
CA ALA A 177 5.80 -2.91 19.94
C ALA A 177 6.13 -2.44 18.52
N TYR A 178 6.31 -3.38 17.59
CA TYR A 178 6.62 -3.08 16.19
C TYR A 178 5.76 -3.90 15.24
N ILE A 179 5.55 -3.35 14.05
CA ILE A 179 4.97 -4.04 12.91
C ILE A 179 5.94 -3.97 11.74
N LEU A 180 6.27 -5.13 11.19
CA LEU A 180 7.06 -5.29 9.98
C LEU A 180 6.11 -5.56 8.82
N LYS A 181 6.04 -4.61 7.90
CA LYS A 181 5.33 -4.76 6.63
C LYS A 181 6.29 -5.31 5.59
N ILE A 182 5.93 -6.42 4.96
CA ILE A 182 6.73 -7.12 3.95
C ILE A 182 6.03 -6.97 2.61
N PHE A 183 6.69 -6.27 1.69
CA PHE A 183 6.14 -6.00 0.37
C PHE A 183 6.23 -7.23 -0.50
N ARG A 184 5.09 -7.79 -0.89
CA ARG A 184 5.05 -9.02 -1.71
C ARG A 184 5.30 -8.73 -3.18
N ARG A 185 4.70 -7.67 -3.71
CA ARG A 185 4.98 -7.15 -5.05
C ARG A 185 5.90 -5.93 -4.91
N VAL A 186 7.07 -5.97 -5.55
CA VAL A 186 8.10 -4.94 -5.41
C VAL A 186 8.31 -4.21 -6.73
N PHE A 187 8.61 -2.92 -6.64
CA PHE A 187 8.80 -2.05 -7.79
C PHE A 187 10.14 -1.30 -7.69
N PRO A 188 10.77 -0.95 -8.82
CA PRO A 188 11.98 -0.13 -8.85
C PRO A 188 11.79 1.22 -8.15
N GLY A 189 12.73 1.56 -7.26
CA GLY A 189 12.72 2.77 -6.45
C GLY A 189 12.35 2.53 -4.99
N THR A 190 12.50 3.57 -4.17
CA THR A 190 12.10 3.54 -2.76
C THR A 190 10.57 3.50 -2.66
N ASN A 191 10.04 2.58 -1.86
CA ASN A 191 8.61 2.53 -1.59
C ASN A 191 8.16 3.78 -0.80
N PRO A 192 7.06 4.46 -1.19
CA PRO A 192 6.47 5.58 -0.47
C PRO A 192 6.26 5.35 1.03
N ASP A 193 5.92 4.13 1.44
CA ASP A 193 5.71 3.72 2.84
C ASP A 193 7.02 3.62 3.65
N LEU A 194 8.16 3.80 2.98
CA LEU A 194 9.45 4.08 3.60
C LEU A 194 9.86 5.55 3.41
N GLU A 195 9.76 6.04 2.18
CA GLU A 195 10.21 7.38 1.77
C GLU A 195 9.53 8.51 2.55
N LEU A 196 8.19 8.48 2.62
CA LEU A 196 7.40 9.56 3.21
C LEU A 196 7.46 9.56 4.74
N PRO A 197 7.30 8.43 5.46
CA PRO A 197 7.47 8.39 6.90
C PRO A 197 8.88 8.81 7.36
N LEU A 198 9.93 8.46 6.62
CA LEU A 198 11.29 8.93 6.93
C LEU A 198 11.44 10.44 6.72
N ALA A 199 10.87 11.00 5.65
CA ALA A 199 10.88 12.44 5.40
C ALA A 199 10.14 13.20 6.52
N LEU A 200 8.93 12.74 6.87
CA LEU A 200 8.12 13.31 7.94
C LEU A 200 8.80 13.25 9.30
N SER A 201 9.47 12.14 9.62
CA SER A 201 10.22 11.99 10.87
C SER A 201 11.36 13.00 10.99
N ARG A 202 12.05 13.30 9.88
CA ARG A 202 13.14 14.32 9.85
C ARG A 202 12.62 15.74 10.09
N GLU A 203 11.41 16.03 9.64
CA GLU A 203 10.71 17.29 9.93
C GLU A 203 10.06 17.32 11.33
N GLY A 204 10.19 16.25 12.12
CA GLY A 204 9.60 16.17 13.46
C GLY A 204 8.08 15.96 13.46
N CYS A 205 7.47 15.55 12.35
CA CYS A 205 6.04 15.27 12.28
C CYS A 205 5.70 13.92 12.94
N GLY A 206 5.13 13.98 14.16
CA GLY A 206 4.74 12.80 14.93
C GLY A 206 3.44 12.12 14.48
N ARG A 207 2.77 12.61 13.42
CA ARG A 207 1.50 12.06 12.91
C ARG A 207 1.67 10.74 12.17
N VAL A 208 2.88 10.33 11.86
CA VAL A 208 3.15 9.08 11.13
C VAL A 208 4.21 8.29 11.90
N PRO A 209 4.00 6.98 12.16
CA PRO A 209 5.00 6.15 12.81
C PRO A 209 6.31 6.14 12.02
N ALA A 210 7.41 6.54 12.66
CA ALA A 210 8.71 6.60 12.01
C ALA A 210 9.29 5.20 11.78
N PRO A 211 9.77 4.86 10.56
CA PRO A 211 10.46 3.60 10.32
C PRO A 211 11.72 3.45 11.18
N VAL A 212 11.83 2.32 11.88
CA VAL A 212 12.99 2.01 12.73
C VAL A 212 14.00 1.08 12.06
N ALA A 213 13.56 0.26 11.10
CA ALA A 213 14.43 -0.54 10.25
C ALA A 213 13.75 -0.88 8.93
N TRP A 214 14.53 -1.23 7.92
CA TRP A 214 14.03 -1.66 6.62
C TRP A 214 15.07 -2.50 5.92
N PHE A 215 14.65 -3.19 4.87
CA PHE A 215 15.56 -3.93 4.02
C PHE A 215 15.21 -3.75 2.55
N GLU A 216 16.24 -3.79 1.72
CA GLU A 216 16.16 -3.50 0.29
C GLU A 216 16.97 -4.55 -0.49
N ALA A 217 16.58 -4.82 -1.73
CA ALA A 217 17.48 -5.46 -2.70
C ALA A 217 18.12 -4.39 -3.58
N ALA A 218 19.36 -4.64 -3.99
CA ALA A 218 20.12 -3.74 -4.83
C ALA A 218 20.35 -4.35 -6.23
N THR A 219 19.34 -4.41 -7.12
CA THR A 219 19.56 -4.66 -8.57
C THR A 219 18.28 -4.55 -9.44
N PRO A 220 18.36 -3.97 -10.65
CA PRO A 220 19.31 -2.93 -11.09
C PRO A 220 19.06 -1.58 -10.40
N GLU A 221 17.87 -1.39 -9.84
CA GLU A 221 17.49 -0.27 -8.98
C GLU A 221 17.22 -0.79 -7.56
N ARG A 222 17.12 0.12 -6.58
CA ARG A 222 16.71 -0.28 -5.22
C ARG A 222 15.28 -0.79 -5.26
N LEU A 223 15.04 -1.91 -4.59
CA LEU A 223 13.71 -2.45 -4.35
C LEU A 223 13.51 -2.47 -2.84
N THR A 224 12.65 -1.61 -2.30
CA THR A 224 12.28 -1.71 -0.88
C THR A 224 11.50 -3.00 -0.67
N LEU A 225 11.96 -3.84 0.25
CA LEU A 225 11.45 -5.18 0.49
C LEU A 225 10.56 -5.27 1.73
N GLY A 226 10.83 -4.45 2.73
CA GLY A 226 9.96 -4.33 3.90
C GLY A 226 10.43 -3.26 4.86
N VAL A 227 9.52 -2.84 5.72
CA VAL A 227 9.67 -1.71 6.65
C VAL A 227 9.16 -2.11 8.02
N LEU A 228 10.00 -1.94 9.03
CA LEU A 228 9.67 -2.09 10.45
C LEU A 228 9.37 -0.71 11.04
N GLN A 229 8.19 -0.57 11.63
CA GLN A 229 7.74 0.67 12.26
C GLN A 229 7.09 0.38 13.63
N PRO A 230 6.96 1.38 14.52
CA PRO A 230 6.22 1.23 15.77
C PRO A 230 4.79 0.74 15.54
N PHE A 231 4.36 -0.21 16.36
CA PHE A 231 2.98 -0.67 16.38
C PHE A 231 2.19 0.17 17.38
N LEU A 232 1.15 0.86 16.90
CA LEU A 232 0.32 1.74 17.73
C LEU A 232 -0.66 0.91 18.60
N ARG A 233 -0.15 0.38 19.71
CA ARG A 233 -0.90 -0.47 20.63
C ARG A 233 -2.12 0.26 21.19
N GLY A 234 -3.28 -0.38 21.09
CA GLY A 234 -4.54 0.16 21.63
C GLY A 234 -5.15 1.29 20.78
N ALA A 235 -4.52 1.65 19.67
CA ALA A 235 -5.12 2.58 18.73
C ALA A 235 -6.33 1.95 18.04
N GLN A 236 -7.32 2.78 17.77
CA GLN A 236 -8.58 2.38 17.16
C GLN A 236 -8.57 2.77 15.69
N ASP A 237 -8.99 1.84 14.83
CA ASP A 237 -9.19 2.10 13.40
C ASP A 237 -10.27 3.19 13.19
N GLY A 238 -9.93 4.21 12.40
CA GLY A 238 -10.78 5.38 12.19
C GLY A 238 -12.10 5.04 11.51
N TRP A 239 -12.10 4.05 10.62
CA TRP A 239 -13.32 3.55 9.99
C TRP A 239 -14.23 2.86 11.01
N GLN A 240 -13.71 1.93 11.81
CA GLN A 240 -14.48 1.28 12.89
C GLN A 240 -14.95 2.26 13.97
N LEU A 241 -14.19 3.31 14.23
CA LEU A 241 -14.60 4.38 15.15
C LEU A 241 -15.80 5.15 14.59
N ALA A 242 -15.74 5.57 13.32
CA ALA A 242 -16.82 6.26 12.65
C ALA A 242 -18.11 5.42 12.58
N LEU A 243 -18.00 4.12 12.24
CA LEU A 243 -19.14 3.21 12.21
C LEU A 243 -19.78 3.02 13.58
N ARG A 244 -18.99 2.93 14.66
CA ARG A 244 -19.52 2.84 16.03
C ARG A 244 -20.22 4.12 16.46
N ALA A 245 -19.67 5.29 16.13
CA ALA A 245 -20.34 6.57 16.39
C ALA A 245 -21.71 6.63 15.68
N LEU A 246 -21.74 6.27 14.39
CA LEU A 246 -22.97 6.19 13.60
C LEU A 246 -24.04 5.26 14.20
N ALA A 247 -23.63 4.06 14.63
CA ALA A 247 -24.51 3.04 15.20
C ALA A 247 -25.07 3.44 16.57
N THR A 248 -24.27 4.14 17.39
CA THR A 248 -24.67 4.59 18.73
C THR A 248 -25.37 5.96 18.74
N GLY A 249 -25.42 6.64 17.60
CA GLY A 249 -26.06 7.96 17.47
C GLY A 249 -25.22 9.12 18.00
N HIS A 250 -23.96 8.90 18.36
CA HIS A 250 -23.03 9.96 18.72
C HIS A 250 -22.60 10.76 17.49
N ASP A 251 -22.38 12.06 17.65
CA ASP A 251 -21.70 12.84 16.62
C ASP A 251 -20.21 12.47 16.54
N PHE A 252 -19.59 12.73 15.39
CA PHE A 252 -18.19 12.42 15.11
C PHE A 252 -17.41 13.70 14.75
N LEU A 253 -17.93 14.87 15.16
CA LEU A 253 -17.47 16.16 14.66
C LEU A 253 -16.12 16.54 15.26
N THR A 254 -15.94 16.27 16.56
CA THR A 254 -14.67 16.52 17.26
C THR A 254 -13.56 15.67 16.67
N GLU A 255 -13.82 14.39 16.44
CA GLU A 255 -12.91 13.45 15.79
C GLU A 255 -12.57 13.87 14.37
N ALA A 256 -13.58 14.22 13.56
CA ALA A 256 -13.39 14.66 12.18
C ALA A 256 -12.55 15.93 12.10
N ARG A 257 -12.81 16.93 12.97
CA ARG A 257 -12.01 18.17 13.04
C ARG A 257 -10.57 17.90 13.47
N ALA A 258 -10.37 17.05 14.48
CA ALA A 258 -9.02 16.65 14.90
C ALA A 258 -8.27 15.89 13.81
N LEU A 259 -8.97 15.06 13.03
CA LEU A 259 -8.38 14.35 11.89
C LEU A 259 -8.03 15.31 10.76
N GLY A 260 -8.86 16.33 10.49
CA GLY A 260 -8.56 17.41 9.55
C GLY A 260 -7.25 18.13 9.89
N ARG A 261 -7.07 18.51 11.17
CA ARG A 261 -5.82 19.08 11.67
C ARG A 261 -4.62 18.15 11.45
N ALA A 262 -4.77 16.87 11.79
CA ALA A 262 -3.72 15.87 11.61
C ALA A 262 -3.29 15.72 10.14
N THR A 263 -4.24 15.72 9.20
CA THR A 263 -3.92 15.67 7.76
C THR A 263 -3.18 16.93 7.31
N ALA A 264 -3.62 18.11 7.75
CA ALA A 264 -2.94 19.36 7.44
C ALA A 264 -1.50 19.40 7.97
N GLU A 265 -1.27 18.96 9.22
CA GLU A 265 0.08 18.85 9.80
C GLU A 265 1.00 17.92 8.98
N VAL A 266 0.48 16.78 8.51
CA VAL A 266 1.22 15.88 7.60
C VAL A 266 1.52 16.56 6.27
N HIS A 267 0.54 17.22 5.66
CA HIS A 267 0.75 17.90 4.38
C HIS A 267 1.76 19.05 4.49
N THR A 268 1.70 19.85 5.54
CA THR A 268 2.66 20.94 5.80
C THR A 268 4.08 20.37 5.97
N ALA A 269 4.23 19.29 6.75
CA ALA A 269 5.54 18.65 6.92
C ALA A 269 6.06 18.02 5.61
N LEU A 270 5.21 17.40 4.79
CA LEU A 270 5.61 16.90 3.47
C LEU A 270 6.05 18.03 2.52
N ALA A 271 5.34 19.15 2.54
CA ALA A 271 5.69 20.34 1.74
C ALA A 271 7.01 20.97 2.18
N ALA A 272 7.33 20.92 3.47
CA ALA A 272 8.61 21.37 4.01
C ALA A 272 9.76 20.41 3.64
N ALA A 273 9.52 19.10 3.73
CA ALA A 273 10.53 18.07 3.52
C ALA A 273 10.90 17.83 2.05
N LEU A 274 9.94 18.02 1.13
CA LEU A 274 10.01 17.51 -0.24
C LEU A 274 9.60 18.59 -1.27
N PRO A 275 10.02 18.47 -2.54
CA PRO A 275 9.72 19.47 -3.55
C PRO A 275 8.22 19.73 -3.75
N THR A 276 7.85 21.00 -3.86
CA THR A 276 6.49 21.47 -4.13
C THR A 276 6.38 22.09 -5.53
N PRO A 277 6.32 21.29 -6.61
CA PRO A 277 6.17 21.83 -7.95
C PRO A 277 4.84 22.57 -8.13
N VAL A 278 4.82 23.53 -9.04
CA VAL A 278 3.60 24.27 -9.40
C VAL A 278 2.98 23.63 -10.64
N LEU A 279 1.73 23.20 -10.55
CA LEU A 279 0.92 22.80 -11.69
C LEU A 279 0.51 24.05 -12.46
N ARG A 280 1.12 24.24 -13.63
CA ARG A 280 0.76 25.28 -14.58
C ARG A 280 -0.09 24.68 -15.68
N ARG A 281 -0.48 25.51 -16.66
CA ARG A 281 -1.32 25.12 -17.80
C ARG A 281 -1.06 23.72 -18.36
N SER A 282 0.17 23.39 -18.73
CA SER A 282 0.47 22.08 -19.33
C SER A 282 0.19 20.92 -18.35
N GLN A 283 0.56 21.07 -17.08
CA GLN A 283 0.30 20.04 -16.07
C GLN A 283 -1.19 19.92 -15.73
N THR A 284 -1.94 21.03 -15.76
CA THR A 284 -3.38 21.01 -15.52
C THR A 284 -4.14 20.37 -16.68
N ASP A 285 -3.66 20.58 -17.91
CA ASP A 285 -4.20 19.93 -19.11
C ASP A 285 -3.95 18.41 -19.05
N GLU A 286 -2.74 17.99 -18.69
CA GLU A 286 -2.37 16.58 -18.49
C GLU A 286 -3.21 15.91 -17.38
N LEU A 287 -3.41 16.60 -16.24
CA LEU A 287 -4.22 16.11 -15.13
C LEU A 287 -5.68 15.88 -15.57
N ALA A 288 -6.27 16.88 -16.22
CA ALA A 288 -7.65 16.80 -16.70
C ALA A 288 -7.81 15.69 -17.76
N ALA A 289 -6.89 15.58 -18.71
CA ALA A 289 -6.90 14.53 -19.72
C ALA A 289 -6.84 13.13 -19.09
N ALA A 290 -5.95 12.92 -18.11
CA ALA A 290 -5.84 11.63 -17.42
C ALA A 290 -7.10 11.29 -16.61
N MET A 291 -7.78 12.28 -16.02
CA MET A 291 -9.08 12.07 -15.35
C MET A 291 -10.18 11.70 -16.35
N VAL A 292 -10.22 12.33 -17.53
CA VAL A 292 -11.16 12.01 -18.60
C VAL A 292 -10.94 10.58 -19.11
N GLU A 293 -9.68 10.19 -19.36
CA GLU A 293 -9.34 8.84 -19.81
C GLU A 293 -9.82 7.77 -18.81
N ARG A 294 -9.62 8.01 -17.51
CA ARG A 294 -10.11 7.11 -16.45
C ARG A 294 -11.64 7.04 -16.43
N LEU A 295 -12.33 8.16 -16.61
CA LEU A 295 -13.80 8.20 -16.70
C LEU A 295 -14.31 7.39 -17.90
N GLU A 296 -13.71 7.56 -19.07
CA GLU A 296 -14.09 6.82 -20.28
C GLU A 296 -13.84 5.32 -20.13
N ALA A 297 -12.68 4.93 -19.59
CA ALA A 297 -12.36 3.54 -19.31
C ALA A 297 -13.32 2.91 -18.27
N ALA A 298 -13.68 3.65 -17.23
CA ALA A 298 -14.66 3.20 -16.23
C ALA A 298 -16.06 3.06 -16.83
N ALA A 299 -16.49 4.00 -17.67
CA ALA A 299 -17.80 3.96 -18.32
C ALA A 299 -17.91 2.82 -19.34
N HIS A 300 -16.79 2.47 -20.00
CA HIS A 300 -16.75 1.28 -20.85
C HIS A 300 -16.91 -0.02 -20.05
N ALA A 301 -16.33 -0.09 -18.86
CA ALA A 301 -16.41 -1.26 -17.99
C ALA A 301 -17.72 -1.36 -17.18
N VAL A 302 -18.35 -0.21 -16.88
CA VAL A 302 -19.57 -0.10 -16.06
C VAL A 302 -20.59 0.77 -16.81
N PRO A 303 -21.46 0.16 -17.65
CA PRO A 303 -22.41 0.89 -18.49
C PRO A 303 -23.36 1.84 -17.73
N GLU A 304 -23.64 1.55 -16.45
CA GLU A 304 -24.44 2.39 -15.56
C GLU A 304 -23.85 3.80 -15.35
N LEU A 305 -22.55 3.98 -15.60
CA LEU A 305 -21.86 5.26 -15.50
C LEU A 305 -22.08 6.15 -16.74
N VAL A 306 -22.37 5.56 -17.91
CA VAL A 306 -22.48 6.25 -19.21
C VAL A 306 -23.41 7.48 -19.19
N PRO A 307 -24.62 7.42 -18.60
CA PRO A 307 -25.51 8.58 -18.56
C PRO A 307 -24.94 9.81 -17.83
N TYR A 308 -23.98 9.59 -16.93
CA TYR A 308 -23.40 10.63 -16.09
C TYR A 308 -22.12 11.23 -16.67
N VAL A 309 -21.49 10.57 -17.65
CA VAL A 309 -20.21 10.98 -18.25
C VAL A 309 -20.19 12.47 -18.66
N PRO A 310 -21.20 13.01 -19.38
CA PRO A 310 -21.17 14.43 -19.76
C PRO A 310 -21.12 15.37 -18.55
N GLY A 311 -21.89 15.07 -17.50
CA GLY A 311 -21.94 15.88 -16.28
C GLY A 311 -20.65 15.79 -15.46
N LEU A 312 -20.05 14.60 -15.36
CA LEU A 312 -18.78 14.39 -14.65
C LEU A 312 -17.61 15.07 -15.36
N ARG A 313 -17.57 15.01 -16.70
CA ARG A 313 -16.52 15.62 -17.52
C ARG A 313 -16.40 17.12 -17.29
N THR A 314 -17.51 17.81 -16.98
CA THR A 314 -17.48 19.25 -16.63
C THR A 314 -16.56 19.58 -15.46
N ALA A 315 -16.34 18.66 -14.51
CA ALA A 315 -15.43 18.88 -13.39
C ALA A 315 -13.97 18.97 -13.85
N PHE A 316 -13.58 18.10 -14.79
CA PHE A 316 -12.23 18.05 -15.35
C PHE A 316 -11.99 19.20 -16.33
N ASP A 317 -12.98 19.49 -17.18
CA ASP A 317 -12.93 20.63 -18.12
C ASP A 317 -12.77 21.97 -17.36
N ALA A 318 -13.39 22.11 -16.17
CA ALA A 318 -13.25 23.30 -15.34
C ALA A 318 -11.81 23.52 -14.84
N VAL A 319 -11.11 22.45 -14.46
CA VAL A 319 -9.70 22.52 -14.03
C VAL A 319 -8.79 22.97 -15.18
N ALA A 320 -8.95 22.38 -16.36
CA ALA A 320 -8.19 22.79 -17.56
C ALA A 320 -8.49 24.26 -17.93
N ALA A 321 -9.77 24.66 -17.92
CA ALA A 321 -10.17 26.03 -18.22
C ALA A 321 -9.58 27.06 -17.23
N LEU A 322 -9.51 26.73 -15.93
CA LEU A 322 -8.85 27.56 -14.93
C LEU A 322 -7.35 27.67 -15.20
N GLY A 323 -6.68 26.56 -15.54
CA GLY A 323 -5.28 26.56 -15.95
C GLY A 323 -5.01 27.45 -17.15
N HIS A 324 -5.89 27.45 -18.16
CA HIS A 324 -5.82 28.35 -19.31
C HIS A 324 -6.01 29.83 -18.95
N ARG A 325 -6.77 30.14 -17.89
CA ARG A 325 -6.91 31.50 -17.34
C ARG A 325 -5.75 31.93 -16.45
N GLY A 326 -4.67 31.14 -16.39
CA GLY A 326 -3.48 31.43 -15.60
C GLY A 326 -3.57 30.98 -14.14
N ARG A 327 -4.62 30.25 -13.76
CA ARG A 327 -4.66 29.61 -12.43
C ARG A 327 -3.55 28.57 -12.35
N SER A 328 -2.91 28.49 -11.19
CA SER A 328 -1.92 27.48 -10.89
C SER A 328 -2.11 26.97 -9.47
N TRP A 329 -1.66 25.75 -9.21
CA TRP A 329 -1.78 25.12 -7.90
C TRP A 329 -0.45 24.52 -7.48
N ALA A 330 -0.17 24.56 -6.18
CA ALA A 330 0.93 23.78 -5.62
C ALA A 330 0.57 22.29 -5.65
N ALA A 331 1.52 21.48 -6.09
CA ALA A 331 1.52 20.04 -5.89
C ALA A 331 2.65 19.67 -4.94
N GLN A 332 2.48 18.57 -4.22
CA GLN A 332 3.45 18.06 -3.27
C GLN A 332 3.34 16.54 -3.18
N ARG A 333 4.24 15.89 -2.45
CA ARG A 333 4.01 14.52 -2.05
C ARG A 333 2.84 14.47 -1.07
N VAL A 334 1.96 13.50 -1.28
CA VAL A 334 0.71 13.27 -0.55
C VAL A 334 0.63 11.80 -0.15
N HIS A 335 -0.32 11.43 0.70
CA HIS A 335 -0.62 10.04 1.02
C HIS A 335 -1.11 9.27 -0.23
N GLY A 336 -1.93 9.92 -1.07
CA GLY A 336 -2.34 9.42 -2.37
C GLY A 336 -3.51 8.42 -2.36
N ASP A 337 -3.89 7.91 -1.19
CA ASP A 337 -5.05 7.03 -0.94
C ASP A 337 -5.61 7.19 0.47
N LEU A 338 -5.71 8.44 0.94
CA LEU A 338 -6.16 8.72 2.31
C LEU A 338 -7.67 8.45 2.47
N HIS A 339 -8.03 7.63 3.46
CA HIS A 339 -9.41 7.37 3.90
C HIS A 339 -9.44 6.97 5.38
N LEU A 340 -10.63 6.87 6.00
CA LEU A 340 -10.75 6.58 7.45
C LEU A 340 -10.03 5.29 7.89
N GLY A 341 -10.03 4.26 7.05
CA GLY A 341 -9.28 3.02 7.30
C GLY A 341 -7.75 3.14 7.29
N GLN A 342 -7.20 4.27 6.84
CA GLN A 342 -5.75 4.57 6.89
C GLN A 342 -5.40 5.52 8.05
N THR A 343 -6.28 5.56 9.05
CA THR A 343 -6.13 6.44 10.21
C THR A 343 -6.31 5.63 11.48
N LEU A 344 -5.44 5.87 12.46
CA LEU A 344 -5.47 5.23 13.76
C LEU A 344 -5.58 6.31 14.83
N ARG A 345 -6.49 6.13 15.79
CA ARG A 345 -6.67 7.04 16.92
C ARG A 345 -6.16 6.42 18.21
N GLY A 346 -5.14 7.03 18.81
CA GLY A 346 -4.64 6.69 20.14
C GLY A 346 -5.67 6.92 21.25
N THR A 347 -5.42 6.33 22.42
CA THR A 347 -6.31 6.47 23.60
C THR A 347 -6.29 7.89 24.19
N ASP A 348 -5.22 8.64 23.92
CA ASP A 348 -5.06 10.07 24.19
C ASP A 348 -5.80 10.97 23.17
N GLY A 349 -6.43 10.37 22.16
CA GLY A 349 -7.12 11.07 21.09
C GLY A 349 -6.22 11.52 19.94
N PHE A 350 -4.93 11.18 19.96
CA PHE A 350 -3.98 11.52 18.90
C PHE A 350 -4.27 10.72 17.63
N TRP A 351 -4.37 11.41 16.49
CA TRP A 351 -4.52 10.77 15.18
C TRP A 351 -3.16 10.51 14.54
N SER A 352 -2.99 9.29 14.02
CA SER A 352 -1.89 8.89 13.18
C SER A 352 -2.37 8.44 11.80
N LEU A 353 -1.63 8.80 10.75
CA LEU A 353 -1.84 8.33 9.39
C LEU A 353 -0.86 7.19 9.10
N ILE A 354 -1.31 6.18 8.36
CA ILE A 354 -0.56 4.97 8.02
C ILE A 354 -0.75 4.60 6.55
N ASP A 355 0.09 3.69 6.03
CA ASP A 355 -0.05 3.12 4.68
C ASP A 355 0.08 4.14 3.53
N PHE A 356 1.25 4.79 3.46
CA PHE A 356 1.59 5.81 2.47
C PHE A 356 1.89 5.24 1.08
N GLU A 357 1.53 3.99 0.81
CA GLU A 357 1.78 3.32 -0.46
C GLU A 357 1.07 4.00 -1.64
N GLY A 358 -0.01 4.73 -1.40
CA GLY A 358 -0.90 5.26 -2.44
C GLY A 358 -1.75 4.17 -3.08
N GLU A 359 -2.62 4.54 -4.04
CA GLU A 359 -3.63 3.64 -4.59
C GLU A 359 -3.01 2.37 -5.21
N PRO A 360 -3.29 1.15 -4.68
CA PRO A 360 -2.59 -0.08 -5.08
C PRO A 360 -2.68 -0.45 -6.56
N ALA A 361 -3.72 0.04 -7.25
CA ALA A 361 -3.93 -0.19 -8.67
C ALA A 361 -2.99 0.64 -9.57
N ARG A 362 -2.35 1.70 -9.04
CA ARG A 362 -1.49 2.60 -9.81
C ARG A 362 -0.02 2.14 -9.79
N PRO A 363 0.72 2.28 -10.91
CA PRO A 363 2.16 2.04 -10.94
C PRO A 363 2.92 2.91 -9.93
N LEU A 364 4.04 2.40 -9.40
CA LEU A 364 4.84 3.13 -8.41
C LEU A 364 5.29 4.54 -8.86
N PRO A 365 5.71 4.77 -10.13
CA PRO A 365 6.06 6.12 -10.58
C PRO A 365 4.90 7.12 -10.40
N GLU A 366 3.66 6.71 -10.70
CA GLU A 366 2.47 7.54 -10.52
C GLU A 366 2.16 7.77 -9.04
N ARG A 367 2.30 6.73 -8.19
CA ARG A 367 2.13 6.84 -6.73
C ARG A 367 3.15 7.78 -6.07
N ARG A 368 4.31 7.98 -6.70
CA ARG A 368 5.38 8.89 -6.24
C ARG A 368 5.28 10.30 -6.84
N SER A 369 4.44 10.52 -7.83
CA SER A 369 4.26 11.84 -8.44
C SER A 369 3.64 12.83 -7.46
N PRO A 370 4.15 14.08 -7.39
CA PRO A 370 3.49 15.13 -6.63
C PRO A 370 2.06 15.41 -7.14
N GLN A 371 1.13 15.63 -6.21
CA GLN A 371 -0.28 15.89 -6.46
C GLN A 371 -0.76 17.08 -5.62
N PRO A 372 -1.85 17.76 -6.00
CA PRO A 372 -2.49 18.72 -5.13
C PRO A 372 -2.97 18.06 -3.81
N PRO A 373 -2.76 18.69 -2.64
CA PRO A 373 -3.19 18.16 -1.34
C PRO A 373 -4.69 17.81 -1.26
N VAL A 374 -5.50 18.50 -2.08
CA VAL A 374 -6.94 18.29 -2.17
C VAL A 374 -7.32 16.87 -2.63
N ARG A 375 -6.39 16.13 -3.25
CA ARG A 375 -6.59 14.70 -3.57
C ARG A 375 -6.86 13.87 -2.31
N ASP A 376 -6.05 14.06 -1.27
CA ASP A 376 -6.20 13.33 -0.01
C ASP A 376 -7.43 13.82 0.78
N VAL A 377 -7.71 15.12 0.72
CA VAL A 377 -8.96 15.68 1.27
C VAL A 377 -10.16 15.02 0.61
N ALA A 378 -10.22 15.00 -0.72
CA ALA A 378 -11.30 14.34 -1.47
C ALA A 378 -11.47 12.87 -1.06
N GLY A 379 -10.38 12.11 -0.92
CA GLY A 379 -10.41 10.73 -0.44
C GLY A 379 -11.08 10.59 0.94
N MET A 380 -10.72 11.45 1.90
CA MET A 380 -11.33 11.45 3.22
C MET A 380 -12.81 11.85 3.19
N LEU A 381 -13.18 12.88 2.42
CA LEU A 381 -14.57 13.31 2.28
C LEU A 381 -15.46 12.22 1.67
N ARG A 382 -14.94 11.48 0.69
CA ARG A 382 -15.58 10.28 0.13
C ARG A 382 -15.71 9.16 1.18
N SER A 383 -14.72 8.99 2.04
CA SER A 383 -14.75 8.01 3.13
C SER A 383 -15.90 8.27 4.13
N PHE A 384 -16.17 9.53 4.47
CA PHE A 384 -17.35 9.88 5.29
C PHE A 384 -18.67 9.56 4.59
N ASP A 385 -18.79 9.85 3.29
CA ASP A 385 -19.96 9.48 2.50
C ASP A 385 -20.19 7.96 2.50
N TYR A 386 -19.11 7.18 2.37
CA TYR A 386 -19.15 5.72 2.46
C TYR A 386 -19.63 5.25 3.83
N ALA A 387 -19.07 5.78 4.92
CA ALA A 387 -19.47 5.40 6.28
C ALA A 387 -20.96 5.70 6.54
N ALA A 388 -21.46 6.86 6.12
CA ALA A 388 -22.88 7.20 6.26
C ALA A 388 -23.82 6.26 5.48
N ARG A 389 -23.33 5.68 4.37
CA ARG A 389 -24.08 4.77 3.50
C ARG A 389 -24.04 3.32 3.95
N THR A 390 -23.12 2.91 4.82
CA THR A 390 -23.15 1.57 5.42
C THR A 390 -24.21 1.44 6.51
N HIS A 391 -24.53 2.54 7.21
CA HIS A 391 -25.61 2.58 8.19
C HIS A 391 -27.01 2.42 7.54
N ARG A 392 -28.00 1.87 8.25
CA ARG A 392 -29.42 1.83 7.84
C ARG A 392 -30.31 2.34 8.97
N PRO A 393 -31.20 3.34 8.75
CA PRO A 393 -31.35 4.13 7.53
C PRO A 393 -30.10 4.98 7.21
N TRP A 394 -29.94 5.40 5.95
CA TRP A 394 -28.81 6.24 5.52
C TRP A 394 -28.80 7.59 6.26
N LYS A 395 -27.61 8.06 6.67
CA LYS A 395 -27.44 9.33 7.41
C LYS A 395 -26.60 10.37 6.62
N PRO A 396 -27.09 10.90 5.48
CA PRO A 396 -26.34 11.84 4.66
C PRO A 396 -25.96 13.14 5.40
N GLU A 397 -26.80 13.60 6.32
CA GLU A 397 -26.55 14.79 7.14
C GLU A 397 -25.35 14.59 8.09
N TRP A 398 -25.10 13.36 8.55
CA TRP A 398 -23.92 13.05 9.35
C TRP A 398 -22.66 13.20 8.51
N ALA A 399 -22.66 12.70 7.27
CA ALA A 399 -21.52 12.85 6.36
C ALA A 399 -21.24 14.32 6.07
N ALA A 400 -22.28 15.12 5.76
CA ALA A 400 -22.13 16.56 5.50
C ALA A 400 -21.46 17.28 6.68
N ARG A 401 -21.95 17.08 7.91
CA ARG A 401 -21.35 17.72 9.09
C ARG A 401 -19.91 17.24 9.36
N CYS A 402 -19.60 15.96 9.12
CA CYS A 402 -18.24 15.45 9.27
C CYS A 402 -17.29 16.02 8.22
N ARG A 403 -17.75 16.19 6.98
CA ARG A 403 -17.01 16.84 5.89
C ARG A 403 -16.67 18.28 6.27
N ASP A 404 -17.64 19.04 6.76
CA ASP A 404 -17.44 20.42 7.22
C ASP A 404 -16.46 20.49 8.38
N ALA A 405 -16.66 19.66 9.42
CA ALA A 405 -15.78 19.62 10.58
C ALA A 405 -14.33 19.25 10.19
N TYR A 406 -14.16 18.29 9.27
CA TYR A 406 -12.85 17.90 8.75
C TYR A 406 -12.17 19.05 7.99
N CYS A 407 -12.87 19.72 7.07
CA CYS A 407 -12.33 20.85 6.33
C CYS A 407 -12.00 22.03 7.24
N ASP A 408 -12.83 22.32 8.25
CA ASP A 408 -12.54 23.33 9.27
C ASP A 408 -11.24 23.00 10.02
N GLY A 409 -11.09 21.76 10.47
CA GLY A 409 -9.88 21.33 11.16
C GLY A 409 -8.64 21.41 10.26
N TYR A 410 -8.79 21.06 8.98
CA TYR A 410 -7.71 21.23 8.01
C TYR A 410 -7.31 22.71 7.89
N ALA A 411 -8.29 23.61 7.72
CA ALA A 411 -8.08 25.04 7.57
C ALA A 411 -7.56 25.74 8.84
N GLU A 412 -7.73 25.14 10.02
CA GLU A 412 -7.14 25.64 11.27
C GLU A 412 -5.64 25.41 11.35
N ALA A 413 -5.17 24.27 10.81
CA ALA A 413 -3.77 23.85 10.89
C ALA A 413 -2.97 24.16 9.62
N ALA A 414 -3.64 24.36 8.49
CA ALA A 414 -3.07 24.87 7.26
C ALA A 414 -3.52 26.30 7.01
N ASP A 415 -2.67 27.16 6.44
CA ASP A 415 -3.02 28.52 6.01
C ASP A 415 -3.96 28.57 4.79
N ALA A 416 -4.72 27.49 4.52
CA ALA A 416 -5.62 27.37 3.37
C ALA A 416 -6.81 26.46 3.67
N ASP A 417 -8.02 26.95 3.38
CA ASP A 417 -9.23 26.13 3.39
C ASP A 417 -9.34 25.32 2.09
N PRO A 418 -9.42 23.98 2.12
CA PRO A 418 -9.56 23.18 0.92
C PRO A 418 -10.84 23.48 0.13
N ARG A 419 -11.86 24.09 0.75
CA ARG A 419 -13.11 24.51 0.11
C ARG A 419 -12.97 25.81 -0.69
N ALA A 420 -11.87 26.55 -0.53
CA ALA A 420 -11.62 27.77 -1.31
C ALA A 420 -11.35 27.48 -2.80
N GLU A 421 -11.06 26.23 -3.18
CA GLU A 421 -10.83 25.77 -4.55
C GLU A 421 -11.88 24.73 -4.99
N PRO A 422 -13.17 25.11 -5.07
CA PRO A 422 -14.26 24.15 -5.23
C PRO A 422 -14.20 23.35 -6.53
N GLU A 423 -13.69 23.92 -7.63
CA GLU A 423 -13.54 23.21 -8.90
C GLU A 423 -12.50 22.10 -8.83
N LEU A 424 -11.35 22.36 -8.19
CA LEU A 424 -10.29 21.39 -8.03
C LEU A 424 -10.70 20.28 -7.05
N LEU A 425 -11.36 20.64 -5.94
CA LEU A 425 -11.92 19.65 -5.00
C LEU A 425 -12.97 18.77 -5.70
N ARG A 426 -13.91 19.36 -6.44
CA ARG A 426 -14.93 18.61 -7.20
C ARG A 426 -14.30 17.66 -8.21
N ALA A 427 -13.25 18.09 -8.92
CA ALA A 427 -12.54 17.23 -9.86
C ALA A 427 -11.93 16.00 -9.16
N HIS A 428 -11.23 16.19 -8.04
CA HIS A 428 -10.64 15.06 -7.30
C HIS A 428 -11.68 14.15 -6.64
N GLU A 429 -12.78 14.69 -6.10
CA GLU A 429 -13.90 13.87 -5.61
C GLU A 429 -14.55 13.07 -6.74
N THR A 430 -14.66 13.65 -7.94
CA THR A 430 -15.20 12.99 -9.12
C THR A 430 -14.29 11.86 -9.60
N ASP A 431 -12.98 12.10 -9.73
CA ASP A 431 -11.99 11.07 -10.10
C ASP A 431 -12.00 9.90 -9.09
N LYS A 432 -12.09 10.20 -7.79
CA LYS A 432 -12.18 9.16 -6.75
C LYS A 432 -13.49 8.37 -6.85
N ALA A 433 -14.64 9.03 -7.05
CA ALA A 433 -15.92 8.34 -7.21
C ALA A 433 -15.95 7.43 -8.46
N VAL A 434 -15.34 7.85 -9.56
CA VAL A 434 -15.18 7.04 -10.78
C VAL A 434 -14.33 5.79 -10.50
N TYR A 435 -13.21 5.96 -9.79
CA TYR A 435 -12.38 4.83 -9.36
C TYR A 435 -13.16 3.85 -8.48
N GLU A 436 -13.92 4.36 -7.51
CA GLU A 436 -14.76 3.58 -6.60
C GLU A 436 -15.81 2.75 -7.37
N VAL A 437 -16.51 3.34 -8.34
CA VAL A 437 -17.48 2.62 -9.20
C VAL A 437 -16.83 1.41 -9.86
N LEU A 438 -15.66 1.60 -10.48
CA LEU A 438 -14.95 0.51 -11.16
C LEU A 438 -14.48 -0.56 -10.17
N TYR A 439 -14.02 -0.16 -8.98
CA TYR A 439 -13.57 -1.06 -7.94
C TYR A 439 -14.73 -1.91 -7.39
N GLU A 440 -15.85 -1.28 -7.01
CA GLU A 440 -17.00 -2.00 -6.44
C GLU A 440 -17.64 -2.93 -7.47
N ALA A 441 -17.80 -2.49 -8.72
CA ALA A 441 -18.37 -3.33 -9.78
C ALA A 441 -17.58 -4.65 -9.98
N ARG A 442 -16.26 -4.62 -9.74
CA ARG A 442 -15.38 -5.80 -9.91
C ARG A 442 -15.31 -6.70 -8.68
N HIS A 443 -15.35 -6.13 -7.48
CA HIS A 443 -15.03 -6.86 -6.25
C HIS A 443 -16.22 -7.03 -5.31
N ARG A 444 -17.16 -6.08 -5.30
CA ARG A 444 -18.32 -6.06 -4.40
C ARG A 444 -19.54 -5.43 -5.12
N PRO A 445 -20.14 -6.11 -6.12
CA PRO A 445 -21.23 -5.52 -6.91
C PRO A 445 -22.40 -4.99 -6.08
N ASP A 446 -22.71 -5.61 -4.95
CA ASP A 446 -23.75 -5.17 -4.01
C ASP A 446 -23.49 -3.78 -3.41
N TRP A 447 -22.25 -3.31 -3.44
CA TRP A 447 -21.82 -1.99 -2.93
C TRP A 447 -21.84 -0.91 -4.00
N LEU A 448 -22.02 -1.25 -5.29
CA LEU A 448 -22.07 -0.30 -6.41
C LEU A 448 -23.06 0.88 -6.22
N PRO A 449 -24.24 0.71 -5.57
CA PRO A 449 -25.13 1.83 -5.30
C PRO A 449 -24.51 2.97 -4.46
N VAL A 450 -23.48 2.67 -3.65
CA VAL A 450 -22.82 3.65 -2.78
C VAL A 450 -22.06 4.71 -3.58
N PRO A 451 -21.07 4.37 -4.43
CA PRO A 451 -20.40 5.37 -5.26
C PRO A 451 -21.34 5.95 -6.33
N MET A 452 -22.29 5.19 -6.86
CA MET A 452 -23.26 5.72 -7.84
C MET A 452 -24.14 6.87 -7.29
N ALA A 453 -24.45 6.86 -5.99
CA ALA A 453 -25.15 7.98 -5.36
C ALA A 453 -24.31 9.27 -5.37
N ALA A 454 -22.98 9.15 -5.22
CA ALA A 454 -22.07 10.28 -5.32
C ALA A 454 -21.92 10.75 -6.77
N ILE A 455 -21.83 9.80 -7.73
CA ILE A 455 -21.82 10.09 -9.17
C ILE A 455 -23.02 10.94 -9.56
N HIS A 456 -24.24 10.58 -9.15
CA HIS A 456 -25.45 11.35 -9.44
C HIS A 456 -25.33 12.79 -8.93
N ARG A 457 -24.90 12.99 -7.67
CA ARG A 457 -24.69 14.32 -7.08
C ARG A 457 -23.64 15.12 -7.85
N LEU A 458 -22.47 14.53 -8.11
CA LEU A 458 -21.34 15.19 -8.75
C LEU A 458 -21.61 15.55 -10.22
N ALA A 459 -22.34 14.70 -10.96
CA ALA A 459 -22.72 14.94 -12.34
C ALA A 459 -23.74 16.09 -12.48
N SER A 460 -24.62 16.28 -11.48
CA SER A 460 -25.62 17.35 -11.46
C SER A 460 -25.07 18.73 -11.10
N GLY A 461 -23.78 18.85 -10.77
CA GLY A 461 -23.16 20.12 -10.36
C GLY A 461 -23.57 20.63 -8.97
N SER A 462 -24.38 19.87 -8.23
CA SER A 462 -24.80 20.22 -6.88
C SER A 462 -23.72 19.81 -5.87
N ALA A 463 -22.79 20.71 -5.57
CA ALA A 463 -21.90 20.57 -4.42
C ALA A 463 -22.70 20.93 -3.14
N ARG A 464 -22.98 19.94 -2.31
CA ARG A 464 -23.29 20.10 -0.89
C ARG A 464 -22.59 19.00 -0.12
#